data_AF-A0A7T6VJ17-F1
#
_entry.id   AF-A0A7T6VJ17-F1
#
_cell.length_a   1.000
_cell.length_b   1.000
_cell.length_c   1.000
_cell.angle_alpha   90.00
_cell.angle_beta   90.00
_cell.angle_gamma   90.00
#
_symmetry.space_group_name_H-M   'P 1'
#
loop_
_entity.id
_entity.type
_entity.pdbx_description
1 polymer ?
#
loop_
_entity_poly.entity_id
_entity_poly.type
_entity_poly.pdbx_seq_one_letter_code
_entity_poly.pdbx_strand_id
1 'polypeptide(L)'
;MTTDTNTTAPRFTVTLDALRKAGACYEGYNKLVRSLQGETFSAEDADRNSYIHFKHDAEIPLLDILKSNGLDDALWSLRCVSGADRDIRLFAVWCGRQVEHLMEDQRSKDALDVAERFANGEATEEERAAAWDAAWAAAWAAARDAAWDAAGGAWAAAWAAARAAAGGAWAAAWAAARAAAGGAAGDAQTEMFKRMCLGTAPWQQGKVAA
;
A
#
# COMPACT_ATOMS: atom_id res chain seq x y z
N MET A 1 12.79 24.75 -17.26
CA MET A 1 13.13 24.57 -15.83
C MET A 1 13.54 23.13 -15.66
N THR A 2 14.83 22.90 -15.59
CA THR A 2 15.45 21.59 -15.38
C THR A 2 15.09 21.10 -13.98
N THR A 3 14.23 20.11 -13.89
CA THR A 3 14.06 19.36 -12.64
C THR A 3 15.26 18.44 -12.51
N ASP A 4 16.14 18.75 -11.56
CA ASP A 4 17.20 17.85 -11.11
C ASP A 4 16.58 16.51 -10.70
N THR A 5 16.79 15.47 -11.51
CA THR A 5 16.27 14.11 -11.31
C THR A 5 17.16 13.26 -10.39
N ASN A 6 17.93 13.89 -9.50
CA ASN A 6 18.81 13.20 -8.54
C ASN A 6 18.61 13.69 -7.11
N THR A 7 17.37 13.93 -6.72
CA THR A 7 17.03 14.09 -5.30
C THR A 7 16.85 12.71 -4.69
N THR A 8 17.90 12.18 -4.06
CA THR A 8 17.88 11.01 -3.16
C THR A 8 17.03 11.23 -1.90
N ALA A 9 16.38 12.39 -1.75
CA ALA A 9 15.49 12.65 -0.63
C ALA A 9 14.19 11.83 -0.80
N PRO A 10 13.80 11.07 0.22
CA PRO A 10 12.62 10.22 0.17
C PRO A 10 11.35 11.05 -0.06
N ARG A 11 10.55 10.66 -1.07
CA ARG A 11 9.38 11.42 -1.55
C ARG A 11 8.19 11.44 -0.58
N PHE A 12 8.09 10.41 0.27
CA PHE A 12 6.98 10.25 1.19
C PHE A 12 7.49 10.25 2.62
N THR A 13 7.01 11.24 3.36
CA THR A 13 7.38 11.46 4.75
C THR A 13 6.13 11.64 5.60
N VAL A 14 6.29 11.39 6.90
CA VAL A 14 5.26 11.60 7.93
C VAL A 14 5.91 12.25 9.15
N THR A 15 5.12 12.65 10.14
CA THR A 15 5.63 13.08 11.44
C THR A 15 5.10 12.17 12.54
N LEU A 16 5.81 12.08 13.66
CA LEU A 16 5.31 11.38 14.84
C LEU A 16 3.96 11.94 15.31
N ASP A 17 3.76 13.25 15.15
CA ASP A 17 2.49 13.89 15.51
C ASP A 17 1.34 13.43 14.59
N ALA A 18 1.57 13.36 13.28
CA ALA A 18 0.60 12.85 12.32
C ALA A 18 0.25 11.37 12.61
N LEU A 19 1.24 10.54 12.91
CA LEU A 19 1.04 9.12 13.27
C LEU A 19 0.18 8.96 14.54
N ARG A 20 0.44 9.75 15.60
CA ARG A 20 -0.39 9.74 16.81
C ARG A 20 -1.82 10.19 16.53
N LYS A 21 -1.99 11.29 15.78
CA LYS A 21 -3.32 11.81 15.42
C LYS A 21 -4.12 10.83 14.57
N ALA A 22 -3.45 10.06 13.71
CA ALA A 22 -4.06 9.01 12.91
C ALA A 22 -4.38 7.73 13.71
N GLY A 23 -3.92 7.64 14.97
CA GLY A 23 -4.18 6.51 15.86
C GLY A 23 -3.25 5.32 15.63
N ALA A 24 -1.94 5.56 15.46
CA ALA A 24 -0.95 4.49 15.43
C ALA A 24 -1.03 3.65 16.71
N CYS A 25 -0.87 2.33 16.62
CA CYS A 25 -0.84 1.49 17.82
C CYS A 25 0.38 1.85 18.69
N TYR A 26 0.28 1.64 20.00
CA TYR A 26 1.37 1.96 20.92
C TYR A 26 2.65 1.20 20.57
N GLU A 27 2.54 -0.10 20.30
CA GLU A 27 3.68 -0.95 19.94
C GLU A 27 4.42 -0.42 18.70
N GLY A 28 3.72 -0.25 17.57
CA GLY A 28 4.32 0.23 16.32
C GLY A 28 4.89 1.65 16.45
N TYR A 29 4.16 2.55 17.11
CA TYR A 29 4.64 3.91 17.38
C TYR A 29 5.92 3.90 18.22
N ASN A 30 5.91 3.17 19.34
CA ASN A 30 7.04 3.11 20.26
C ASN A 30 8.26 2.44 19.63
N LYS A 31 8.05 1.43 18.78
CA LYS A 31 9.11 0.80 17.99
C LYS A 31 9.80 1.78 17.05
N LEU A 32 9.04 2.63 16.35
CA LEU A 32 9.59 3.70 15.52
C LEU A 32 10.36 4.71 16.37
N VAL A 33 9.80 5.13 17.52
CA VAL A 33 10.49 6.07 18.43
C VAL A 33 11.84 5.52 18.90
N ARG A 34 11.91 4.25 19.33
CA ARG A 34 13.18 3.61 19.73
C ARG A 34 14.18 3.59 18.59
N SER A 35 13.73 3.25 17.37
CA SER A 35 14.58 3.30 16.19
C SER A 35 15.14 4.71 15.92
N LEU A 36 14.34 5.75 16.06
CA LEU A 36 14.77 7.15 15.87
C LEU A 36 15.73 7.62 16.97
N GLN A 37 15.61 7.08 18.18
CA GLN A 37 16.55 7.32 19.29
C GLN A 37 17.87 6.54 19.13
N GLY A 38 17.92 5.55 18.23
CA GLY A 38 19.04 4.61 18.14
C GLY A 38 19.03 3.56 19.26
N GLU A 39 17.87 3.35 19.89
CA GLU A 39 17.67 2.41 20.98
C GLU A 39 17.00 1.12 20.50
N THR A 40 17.22 0.03 21.25
CA THR A 40 16.55 -1.25 21.00
C THR A 40 15.13 -1.22 21.55
N PHE A 41 14.18 -1.74 20.78
CA PHE A 41 12.81 -1.96 21.25
C PHE A 41 12.76 -3.13 22.24
N SER A 42 12.24 -2.88 23.44
CA SER A 42 12.19 -3.86 24.53
C SER A 42 10.80 -4.47 24.74
N ALA A 43 10.70 -5.55 25.52
CA ALA A 43 9.41 -6.12 25.90
C ALA A 43 8.55 -5.14 26.71
N GLU A 44 9.16 -4.33 27.57
CA GLU A 44 8.45 -3.28 28.32
C GLU A 44 7.86 -2.22 27.38
N ASP A 45 8.55 -1.88 26.29
CA ASP A 45 8.02 -0.95 25.29
C ASP A 45 6.82 -1.54 24.54
N ALA A 46 6.80 -2.86 24.33
CA ALA A 46 5.71 -3.59 23.68
C ALA A 46 4.45 -3.67 24.56
N ASP A 47 4.62 -3.90 25.86
CA ASP A 47 3.51 -3.98 26.83
C ASP A 47 2.97 -2.59 27.25
N ARG A 48 3.61 -1.52 26.77
CA ARG A 48 3.27 -0.15 27.15
C ARG A 48 1.94 0.30 26.53
N ASN A 49 0.99 0.66 27.38
CA ASN A 49 -0.31 1.25 26.98
C ASN A 49 -0.27 2.78 26.82
N SER A 50 0.87 3.32 26.38
CA SER A 50 1.07 4.76 26.17
C SER A 50 2.16 5.02 25.12
N TYR A 51 2.10 6.19 24.49
CA TYR A 51 3.15 6.63 23.58
C TYR A 51 4.39 7.05 24.35
N ILE A 52 5.58 6.59 23.92
CA ILE A 52 6.85 7.14 24.38
C ILE A 52 6.88 8.62 24.03
N HIS A 53 7.07 9.46 25.05
CA HIS A 53 7.28 10.89 24.82
C HIS A 53 8.66 11.11 24.21
N PHE A 54 8.68 11.53 22.96
CA PHE A 54 9.89 11.89 22.23
C PHE A 54 9.61 13.13 21.39
N LYS A 55 10.35 14.21 21.68
CA LYS A 55 10.24 15.46 20.92
C LYS A 55 11.00 15.31 19.61
N HIS A 56 10.25 15.11 18.53
CA HIS A 56 10.79 14.93 17.19
C HIS A 56 9.82 15.54 16.17
N ASP A 57 10.16 16.74 15.70
CA ASP A 57 9.33 17.53 14.77
C ASP A 57 9.78 17.36 13.31
N ALA A 58 10.88 16.64 13.06
CA ALA A 58 11.39 16.40 11.71
C ALA A 58 10.50 15.42 10.94
N GLU A 59 10.52 15.57 9.62
CA GLU A 59 9.90 14.64 8.70
C GLU A 59 10.63 13.29 8.71
N ILE A 60 9.85 12.22 8.82
CA ILE A 60 10.32 10.83 8.88
C ILE A 60 10.00 10.18 7.54
N PRO A 61 11.02 9.76 6.78
CA PRO A 61 10.84 8.95 5.58
C PRO A 61 10.05 7.67 5.84
N LEU A 62 9.14 7.30 4.95
CA LEU A 62 8.50 5.97 5.03
C LEU A 62 9.49 4.81 4.93
N LEU A 63 10.67 5.03 4.33
CA LEU A 63 11.76 4.05 4.30
C LEU A 63 12.32 3.75 5.70
N ASP A 64 12.29 4.72 6.60
CA ASP A 64 12.74 4.52 7.98
C ASP A 64 11.72 3.67 8.75
N ILE A 65 10.43 3.90 8.53
CA ILE A 65 9.35 3.05 9.08
C ILE A 65 9.42 1.64 8.51
N LEU A 66 9.67 1.50 7.20
CA LEU A 66 9.88 0.19 6.59
C LEU A 66 11.04 -0.55 7.24
N LYS A 67 12.15 0.15 7.52
CA LYS A 67 13.34 -0.43 8.14
C LYS A 67 13.11 -0.81 9.61
N SER A 68 12.44 0.04 10.39
CA SER A 68 12.25 -0.17 11.83
C SER A 68 11.10 -1.12 12.13
N ASN A 69 9.99 -0.98 11.43
CA ASN A 69 8.74 -1.62 11.76
C ASN A 69 8.37 -2.75 10.80
N GLY A 70 8.68 -2.58 9.52
CA GLY A 70 8.33 -3.50 8.45
C GLY A 70 7.25 -2.95 7.51
N LEU A 71 6.91 -3.75 6.50
CA LEU A 71 6.02 -3.32 5.41
C LEU A 71 4.61 -2.98 5.89
N ASP A 72 4.04 -3.74 6.82
CA ASP A 72 2.67 -3.53 7.31
C ASP A 72 2.48 -2.14 7.92
N ASP A 73 3.40 -1.69 8.78
CA ASP A 73 3.38 -0.37 9.41
C ASP A 73 3.75 0.75 8.41
N ALA A 74 4.66 0.47 7.47
CA ALA A 74 5.00 1.40 6.40
C ALA A 74 3.80 1.65 5.47
N LEU A 75 3.07 0.58 5.10
CA LEU A 75 1.82 0.69 4.37
C LEU A 75 0.81 1.46 5.20
N TRP A 76 0.57 1.09 6.47
CA TRP A 76 -0.34 1.80 7.38
C TRP A 76 -0.09 3.32 7.40
N SER A 77 1.18 3.71 7.42
CA SER A 77 1.61 5.11 7.52
C SER A 77 1.32 5.96 6.28
N LEU A 78 1.05 5.35 5.11
CA LEU A 78 0.68 6.10 3.89
C LEU A 78 -0.59 6.94 4.08
N ARG A 79 -1.48 6.57 5.02
CA ARG A 79 -2.67 7.38 5.36
C ARG A 79 -2.34 8.77 5.91
N CYS A 80 -1.10 8.97 6.36
CA CYS A 80 -0.60 10.22 6.90
C CYS A 80 0.16 11.05 5.86
N VAL A 81 0.30 10.54 4.62
CA VAL A 81 1.03 11.20 3.55
C VAL A 81 0.05 11.98 2.68
N SER A 82 0.31 13.27 2.47
CA SER A 82 -0.48 14.12 1.58
C SER A 82 0.04 14.04 0.13
N GLY A 83 -0.87 14.15 -0.84
CA GLY A 83 -0.50 14.23 -2.26
C GLY A 83 0.07 12.94 -2.88
N ALA A 84 0.01 11.80 -2.18
CA ALA A 84 0.54 10.53 -2.64
C ALA A 84 -0.53 9.58 -3.24
N ASP A 85 -1.79 9.99 -3.30
CA ASP A 85 -2.92 9.14 -3.71
C ASP A 85 -2.69 8.40 -5.03
N ARG A 86 -2.15 9.08 -6.04
CA ARG A 86 -1.83 8.46 -7.33
C ARG A 86 -0.83 7.31 -7.18
N ASP A 87 0.30 7.55 -6.52
CA ASP A 87 1.36 6.56 -6.33
C ASP A 87 0.86 5.38 -5.47
N ILE A 88 0.08 5.67 -4.43
CA ILE A 88 -0.52 4.67 -3.55
C ILE A 88 -1.51 3.77 -4.31
N ARG A 89 -2.37 4.35 -5.16
CA ARG A 89 -3.31 3.58 -5.98
C ARG A 89 -2.59 2.70 -7.00
N LEU A 90 -1.55 3.21 -7.64
CA LEU A 90 -0.76 2.45 -8.61
C LEU A 90 0.04 1.33 -7.96
N PHE A 91 0.49 1.51 -6.71
CA PHE A 91 1.02 0.41 -5.91
C PHE A 91 -0.05 -0.67 -5.64
N ALA A 92 -1.28 -0.28 -5.31
CA ALA A 92 -2.39 -1.22 -5.12
C ALA A 92 -2.68 -2.02 -6.40
N VAL A 93 -2.73 -1.34 -7.56
CA VAL A 93 -2.88 -1.99 -8.88
C VAL A 93 -1.72 -2.96 -9.13
N TRP A 94 -0.48 -2.54 -8.88
CA TRP A 94 0.68 -3.42 -9.06
C TRP A 94 0.60 -4.68 -8.19
N CYS A 95 0.18 -4.55 -6.93
CA CYS A 95 -0.06 -5.69 -6.04
C CYS A 95 -1.14 -6.62 -6.62
N GLY A 96 -2.26 -6.07 -7.10
CA GLY A 96 -3.31 -6.83 -7.77
C GLY A 96 -2.79 -7.57 -9.00
N ARG A 97 -1.94 -6.93 -9.81
CA ARG A 97 -1.34 -7.56 -11.00
C ARG A 97 -0.42 -8.74 -10.68
N GLN A 98 0.16 -8.82 -9.48
CA GLN A 98 0.98 -9.98 -9.09
C GLN A 98 0.15 -11.28 -9.02
N VAL A 99 -1.13 -11.15 -8.71
CA VAL A 99 -2.07 -12.27 -8.59
C VAL A 99 -3.08 -12.32 -9.74
N GLU A 100 -2.88 -11.55 -10.81
CA GLU A 100 -3.78 -11.50 -11.96
C GLU A 100 -3.95 -12.86 -12.64
N HIS A 101 -2.90 -13.70 -12.60
CA HIS A 101 -2.94 -15.07 -13.12
C HIS A 101 -3.94 -15.99 -12.39
N LEU A 102 -4.38 -15.61 -11.18
CA LEU A 102 -5.42 -16.30 -10.41
C LEU A 102 -6.82 -15.70 -10.64
N MET A 103 -6.92 -14.59 -11.40
CA MET A 103 -8.20 -13.94 -11.72
C MET A 103 -8.86 -14.63 -12.91
N GLU A 104 -9.85 -15.47 -12.63
CA GLU A 104 -10.63 -16.16 -13.67
C GLU A 104 -11.71 -15.27 -14.28
N ASP A 105 -12.31 -14.40 -13.48
CA ASP A 105 -13.37 -13.48 -13.92
C ASP A 105 -12.78 -12.21 -14.54
N GLN A 106 -13.23 -11.88 -15.75
CA GLN A 106 -12.78 -10.70 -16.49
C GLN A 106 -13.06 -9.39 -15.74
N ARG A 107 -14.14 -9.33 -14.94
CA ARG A 107 -14.50 -8.14 -14.15
C ARG A 107 -13.42 -7.77 -13.14
N SER A 108 -12.67 -8.74 -12.62
CA SER A 108 -11.54 -8.49 -11.73
C SER A 108 -10.37 -7.84 -12.47
N LYS A 109 -10.08 -8.28 -13.70
CA LYS A 109 -9.03 -7.68 -14.54
C LYS A 109 -9.40 -6.27 -14.98
N ASP A 110 -10.64 -6.09 -15.45
CA ASP A 110 -11.17 -4.78 -15.87
C ASP A 110 -11.12 -3.77 -14.71
N ALA A 111 -11.33 -4.22 -13.47
CA ALA A 111 -11.24 -3.34 -12.31
C ALA A 111 -9.82 -2.85 -12.01
N LEU A 112 -8.77 -3.65 -12.29
CA LEU A 112 -7.39 -3.18 -12.20
C LEU A 112 -7.11 -2.09 -13.25
N ASP A 113 -7.62 -2.26 -14.47
CA ASP A 113 -7.43 -1.30 -15.54
C ASP A 113 -8.16 0.03 -15.28
N VAL A 114 -9.39 -0.03 -14.76
CA VAL A 114 -10.13 1.17 -14.33
C VAL A 114 -9.43 1.84 -13.14
N ALA A 115 -8.91 1.07 -12.18
CA ALA A 115 -8.16 1.62 -11.05
C ALA A 115 -6.87 2.33 -11.50
N GLU A 116 -6.15 1.78 -12.48
CA GLU A 116 -4.97 2.41 -13.08
C GLU A 116 -5.34 3.72 -13.79
N ARG A 117 -6.37 3.69 -14.65
CA ARG A 117 -6.88 4.89 -15.34
C ARG A 117 -7.32 5.95 -14.35
N PHE A 118 -8.07 5.58 -13.32
CA PHE A 118 -8.53 6.50 -12.27
C PHE A 118 -7.35 7.15 -11.54
N ALA A 119 -6.32 6.37 -11.19
CA ALA A 119 -5.11 6.91 -10.57
C ALA A 119 -4.36 7.91 -11.47
N ASN A 120 -4.46 7.75 -12.79
CA ASN A 120 -3.91 8.67 -13.78
C ASN A 120 -4.86 9.82 -14.18
N GLY A 121 -6.07 9.89 -13.62
CA GLY A 121 -7.07 10.91 -13.97
C GLY A 121 -7.79 10.66 -15.30
N GLU A 122 -7.73 9.44 -15.82
CA GLU A 122 -8.31 9.00 -17.09
C GLU A 122 -9.65 8.24 -16.93
N ALA A 123 -10.13 8.13 -15.69
CA ALA A 123 -11.43 7.58 -15.36
C ALA A 123 -12.10 8.39 -14.24
N THR A 124 -13.44 8.39 -14.22
CA THR A 124 -14.23 9.10 -13.21
C THR A 124 -14.39 8.28 -11.94
N GLU A 125 -14.87 8.94 -10.87
CA GLU A 125 -15.22 8.28 -9.61
C GLU A 125 -16.32 7.23 -9.83
N GLU A 126 -17.29 7.51 -10.70
CA GLU A 126 -18.40 6.63 -11.04
C GLU A 126 -17.91 5.39 -11.80
N GLU A 127 -17.01 5.56 -12.77
CA GLU A 127 -16.40 4.43 -13.48
C GLU A 127 -15.63 3.52 -12.50
N ARG A 128 -14.86 4.12 -11.58
CA ARG A 128 -14.13 3.39 -10.55
C ARG A 128 -15.06 2.66 -9.58
N ALA A 129 -16.13 3.32 -9.12
CA ALA A 129 -17.12 2.72 -8.23
C ALA A 129 -17.84 1.54 -8.89
N ALA A 130 -18.25 1.68 -10.15
CA ALA A 130 -18.87 0.60 -10.90
C ALA A 130 -17.92 -0.60 -11.09
N ALA A 131 -16.65 -0.34 -11.37
CA ALA A 131 -15.63 -1.39 -11.47
C ALA A 131 -15.38 -2.09 -10.13
N TRP A 132 -15.39 -1.32 -9.03
CA TRP A 132 -15.33 -1.86 -7.67
C TRP A 132 -16.49 -2.82 -7.38
N ASP A 133 -17.73 -2.40 -7.66
CA ASP A 133 -18.93 -3.23 -7.46
C ASP A 133 -18.87 -4.53 -8.28
N ALA A 134 -18.43 -4.44 -9.55
CA ALA A 134 -18.31 -5.58 -10.45
C ALA A 134 -17.27 -6.60 -9.96
N ALA A 135 -16.08 -6.13 -9.56
CA ALA A 135 -15.03 -7.00 -9.02
C ALA A 135 -15.42 -7.57 -7.64
N TRP A 136 -16.13 -6.81 -6.82
CA TRP A 136 -16.67 -7.28 -5.56
C TRP A 136 -17.65 -8.45 -5.77
N ALA A 137 -18.57 -8.32 -6.74
CA ALA A 137 -19.49 -9.38 -7.10
C ALA A 137 -18.74 -10.63 -7.63
N ALA A 138 -17.67 -10.44 -8.40
CA ALA A 138 -16.81 -11.54 -8.86
C ALA A 138 -16.12 -12.26 -7.70
N ALA A 139 -15.59 -11.52 -6.72
CA ALA A 139 -15.00 -12.10 -5.52
C ALA A 139 -16.04 -12.93 -4.74
N TRP A 140 -17.27 -12.43 -4.58
CA TRP A 140 -18.33 -13.21 -3.93
C TRP A 140 -18.72 -14.47 -4.71
N ALA A 141 -18.74 -14.42 -6.04
CA ALA A 141 -18.99 -15.61 -6.86
C ALA A 141 -17.89 -16.66 -6.64
N ALA A 142 -16.61 -16.25 -6.71
CA ALA A 142 -15.47 -17.14 -6.46
C ALA A 142 -15.50 -17.77 -5.05
N ALA A 143 -15.89 -17.01 -4.03
CA ALA A 143 -16.06 -17.55 -2.66
C ALA A 143 -17.18 -18.60 -2.58
N ARG A 144 -18.27 -18.44 -3.31
CA ARG A 144 -19.39 -19.40 -3.28
C ARG A 144 -19.05 -20.70 -4.00
N ASP A 145 -18.21 -20.61 -5.02
CA ASP A 145 -17.72 -21.77 -5.77
C ASP A 145 -16.54 -22.46 -5.07
N ALA A 146 -16.04 -21.87 -3.97
CA ALA A 146 -14.90 -22.36 -3.19
C ALA A 146 -15.23 -23.57 -2.32
N ALA A 147 -15.45 -24.71 -2.96
CA ALA A 147 -15.40 -26.02 -2.32
C ALA A 147 -13.98 -26.63 -2.30
N TRP A 148 -12.95 -25.95 -2.83
CA TRP A 148 -11.59 -26.48 -3.02
C TRP A 148 -10.49 -25.43 -2.81
N ASP A 149 -9.29 -25.85 -2.39
CA ASP A 149 -8.13 -24.98 -2.09
C ASP A 149 -7.76 -23.99 -3.21
N ALA A 150 -7.93 -24.38 -4.48
CA ALA A 150 -7.68 -23.50 -5.62
C ALA A 150 -8.58 -22.24 -5.63
N ALA A 151 -9.79 -22.35 -5.09
CA ALA A 151 -10.74 -21.25 -5.03
C ALA A 151 -10.39 -20.22 -3.94
N GLY A 152 -9.56 -20.59 -2.94
CA GLY A 152 -9.00 -19.63 -1.99
C GLY A 152 -8.09 -18.60 -2.67
N GLY A 153 -7.28 -19.05 -3.65
CA GLY A 153 -6.43 -18.18 -4.46
C GLY A 153 -7.22 -17.26 -5.39
N ALA A 154 -8.23 -17.80 -6.08
CA ALA A 154 -9.10 -17.02 -6.96
C ALA A 154 -9.89 -15.95 -6.19
N TRP A 155 -10.41 -16.31 -5.01
CA TRP A 155 -11.07 -15.35 -4.13
C TRP A 155 -10.12 -14.22 -3.69
N ALA A 156 -8.93 -14.55 -3.21
CA ALA A 156 -7.94 -13.57 -2.77
C ALA A 156 -7.54 -12.62 -3.91
N ALA A 157 -7.39 -13.13 -5.13
CA ALA A 157 -7.07 -12.32 -6.29
C ALA A 157 -8.23 -11.39 -6.70
N ALA A 158 -9.46 -11.90 -6.80
CA ALA A 158 -10.63 -11.08 -7.09
C ALA A 158 -10.86 -10.01 -6.00
N TRP A 159 -10.58 -10.36 -4.74
CA TRP A 159 -10.60 -9.44 -3.63
C TRP A 159 -9.53 -8.35 -3.76
N ALA A 160 -8.31 -8.69 -4.13
CA ALA A 160 -7.23 -7.73 -4.37
C ALA A 160 -7.64 -6.72 -5.46
N ALA A 161 -8.24 -7.19 -6.55
CA ALA A 161 -8.74 -6.34 -7.63
C ALA A 161 -9.84 -5.38 -7.16
N ALA A 162 -10.84 -5.89 -6.43
CA ALA A 162 -11.87 -5.06 -5.83
C ALA A 162 -11.22 -4.01 -4.90
N ARG A 163 -10.25 -4.40 -4.08
CA ARG A 163 -9.56 -3.47 -3.17
C ARG A 163 -8.73 -2.43 -3.91
N ALA A 164 -8.09 -2.75 -5.03
CA ALA A 164 -7.37 -1.78 -5.86
C ALA A 164 -8.30 -0.69 -6.42
N ALA A 165 -9.56 -1.03 -6.73
CA ALA A 165 -10.59 -0.08 -7.18
C ALA A 165 -11.29 0.69 -6.04
N ALA A 166 -10.90 0.48 -4.77
CA ALA A 166 -11.57 1.11 -3.64
C ALA A 166 -11.31 2.62 -3.53
N GLY A 167 -12.23 3.32 -2.86
CA GLY A 167 -12.20 4.78 -2.71
C GLY A 167 -10.96 5.33 -1.99
N GLY A 168 -10.56 4.71 -0.89
CA GLY A 168 -9.39 5.15 -0.12
C GLY A 168 -8.09 4.57 -0.67
N ALA A 169 -7.19 5.42 -1.19
CA ALA A 169 -5.91 5.00 -1.78
C ALA A 169 -5.11 4.10 -0.82
N TRP A 170 -4.91 4.55 0.42
CA TRP A 170 -4.19 3.75 1.43
C TRP A 170 -4.84 2.40 1.70
N ALA A 171 -6.16 2.40 1.93
CA ALA A 171 -6.91 1.18 2.22
C ALA A 171 -6.84 0.18 1.05
N ALA A 172 -6.85 0.71 -0.18
CA ALA A 172 -6.63 -0.07 -1.40
C ALA A 172 -5.24 -0.73 -1.39
N ALA A 173 -4.18 0.06 -1.17
CA ALA A 173 -2.81 -0.44 -1.13
C ALA A 173 -2.58 -1.50 -0.05
N TRP A 174 -3.03 -1.25 1.18
CA TRP A 174 -2.85 -2.18 2.29
C TRP A 174 -3.58 -3.50 2.06
N ALA A 175 -4.83 -3.44 1.60
CA ALA A 175 -5.62 -4.63 1.38
C ALA A 175 -5.17 -5.43 0.15
N ALA A 176 -4.81 -4.76 -0.95
CA ALA A 176 -4.28 -5.42 -2.14
C ALA A 176 -2.91 -6.07 -1.85
N ALA A 177 -2.04 -5.41 -1.08
CA ALA A 177 -0.77 -5.99 -0.65
C ALA A 177 -0.98 -7.25 0.19
N ARG A 178 -1.85 -7.20 1.21
CA ARG A 178 -2.18 -8.36 2.04
C ARG A 178 -2.80 -9.52 1.25
N ALA A 179 -3.69 -9.23 0.30
CA ALA A 179 -4.29 -10.25 -0.55
C ALA A 179 -3.27 -10.90 -1.50
N ALA A 180 -2.27 -10.12 -1.95
CA ALA A 180 -1.18 -10.62 -2.79
C ALA A 180 -0.02 -11.24 -2.00
N ALA A 181 0.00 -11.14 -0.66
CA ALA A 181 1.09 -11.60 0.20
C ALA A 181 1.11 -13.14 0.37
N GLY A 182 1.43 -13.86 -0.71
CA GLY A 182 2.03 -15.18 -0.61
C GLY A 182 3.53 -15.09 -0.25
N GLY A 183 4.16 -16.18 0.19
CA GLY A 183 5.53 -16.16 0.71
C GLY A 183 6.59 -15.52 -0.21
N ALA A 184 6.48 -15.69 -1.53
CA ALA A 184 7.39 -15.06 -2.51
C ALA A 184 7.02 -13.62 -2.90
N ALA A 185 5.78 -13.20 -2.64
CA ALA A 185 5.28 -11.87 -3.00
C ALA A 185 5.66 -10.80 -1.97
N GLY A 186 5.91 -11.16 -0.70
CA GLY A 186 6.27 -10.20 0.35
C GLY A 186 7.59 -9.46 0.09
N ASP A 187 8.60 -10.15 -0.43
CA ASP A 187 9.89 -9.53 -0.79
C ASP A 187 9.74 -8.59 -1.98
N ALA A 188 8.99 -9.01 -3.01
CA ALA A 188 8.71 -8.18 -4.18
C ALA A 188 7.90 -6.93 -3.82
N GLN A 189 6.93 -7.04 -2.91
CA GLN A 189 6.15 -5.90 -2.40
C GLN A 189 7.02 -4.93 -1.62
N THR A 190 7.89 -5.44 -0.75
CA THR A 190 8.86 -4.63 -0.01
C THR A 190 9.75 -3.84 -0.97
N GLU A 191 10.26 -4.49 -2.01
CA GLU A 191 11.12 -3.83 -3.00
C GLU A 191 10.34 -2.81 -3.84
N MET A 192 9.13 -3.13 -4.28
CA MET A 192 8.31 -2.18 -5.04
C MET A 192 7.91 -0.96 -4.19
N PHE A 193 7.63 -1.15 -2.90
CA PHE A 193 7.35 -0.05 -1.98
C PHE A 193 8.58 0.87 -1.84
N LYS A 194 9.79 0.31 -1.70
CA LYS A 194 11.04 1.10 -1.70
C LYS A 194 11.19 1.90 -2.99
N ARG A 195 10.99 1.26 -4.14
CA ARG A 195 11.06 1.93 -5.45
C ARG A 195 10.07 3.08 -5.54
N MET A 196 8.84 2.88 -5.07
CA MET A 196 7.82 3.92 -5.00
C MET A 196 8.27 5.11 -4.14
N CYS A 197 8.81 4.86 -2.94
CA CYS A 197 9.34 5.91 -2.05
C CYS A 197 10.54 6.67 -2.64
N LEU A 198 11.34 5.99 -3.46
CA LEU A 198 12.51 6.55 -4.13
C LEU A 198 12.20 7.21 -5.48
N GLY A 199 10.94 7.19 -5.95
CA GLY A 199 10.59 7.75 -7.25
C GLY A 199 11.01 6.90 -8.45
N THR A 200 11.31 5.62 -8.24
CA THR A 200 11.84 4.69 -9.26
C THR A 200 10.87 3.56 -9.60
N ALA A 201 9.62 3.64 -9.14
CA ALA A 201 8.59 2.68 -9.54
C ALA A 201 8.26 2.83 -11.04
N PRO A 202 7.82 1.75 -11.71
CA PRO A 202 7.54 1.79 -13.15
C PRO A 202 6.56 2.90 -13.57
N TRP A 203 5.59 3.25 -12.72
CA TRP A 203 4.61 4.30 -13.00
C TRP A 203 5.07 5.74 -12.70
N GLN A 204 6.27 5.89 -12.13
CA GLN A 204 6.92 7.17 -11.84
C GLN A 204 7.98 7.52 -12.87
N GLN A 205 8.54 6.51 -13.54
CA GLN A 205 9.40 6.71 -14.69
C GLN A 205 8.50 6.95 -15.90
N GLY A 206 8.44 8.20 -16.38
CA GLY A 206 7.60 8.56 -17.53
C GLY A 206 7.80 7.56 -18.66
N LYS A 207 6.71 7.20 -19.36
CA LYS A 207 6.78 6.31 -20.54
C LYS A 207 7.88 6.86 -21.44
N VAL A 208 9.02 6.18 -21.50
CA VAL A 208 10.00 6.43 -22.56
C VAL A 208 9.23 6.04 -23.81
N ALA A 209 8.85 7.03 -24.61
CA ALA A 209 8.24 6.79 -25.90
C ALA A 209 9.19 5.85 -26.66
N ALA A 210 8.72 4.63 -26.92
CA ALA A 210 9.40 3.68 -27.78
C ALA A 210 9.28 4.13 -29.24
#